data_AF-A0A1T5ILN4-F1
#
_entry.id   AF-A0A1T5ILN4-F1
#
_cell.length_a   1.000
_cell.length_b   1.000
_cell.length_c   1.000
_cell.angle_alpha   90.00
_cell.angle_beta   90.00
_cell.angle_gamma   90.00
#
_symmetry.space_group_name_H-M   'P 1'
#
loop_
_entity.id
_entity.type
_entity.pdbx_description
1 polymer ?
#
loop_
_entity_poly.entity_id
_entity_poly.type
_entity_poly.pdbx_seq_one_letter_code
_entity_poly.pdbx_strand_id
1 'polypeptide(L)'
;MTSRTRLVLALASCTAALLAGLLHLRGAPPTGYSAIFAPRGVVPVAAALALVALGLCARRSRAGVALGWPAVVLLFWGSGGLALEGFRAFFAVTGIPAGEFAEVDVPGMVTRALAALAAVTTVLTTWDAARAARPVAAPGRRWPRYVALAMCVPYPSLKLYWWLGGTFGRPGGHAEGVPWMEVALFATGALVVLGLTGPWATGRLRPLLLAAGWLGSTAALTMGALMLFGTLGQLLGLTAGPVDLDAGAITGLVALTYGSWLLVGVALLAATLQAQDARRPVGPARLAVVGAG
;
A
#
# COMPACT_ATOMS: atom_id res chain seq x y z
N MET A 1 7.11 -20.82 -3.00
CA MET A 1 8.32 -19.98 -3.01
C MET A 1 9.09 -20.18 -1.72
N THR A 2 10.35 -20.58 -1.79
CA THR A 2 11.20 -20.81 -0.60
C THR A 2 11.59 -19.48 0.05
N SER A 3 12.03 -19.51 1.32
CA SER A 3 12.55 -18.33 2.02
C SER A 3 13.74 -17.70 1.30
N ARG A 4 14.58 -18.52 0.66
CA ARG A 4 15.74 -18.05 -0.11
C ARG A 4 15.32 -17.31 -1.38
N THR A 5 14.35 -17.84 -2.13
CA THR A 5 13.81 -17.16 -3.32
C THR A 5 13.19 -15.80 -2.95
N ARG A 6 12.44 -15.73 -1.83
CA ARG A 6 11.87 -14.46 -1.35
C ARG A 6 12.95 -13.42 -1.05
N LEU A 7 14.00 -13.81 -0.33
CA LEU A 7 15.11 -12.92 0.00
C LEU A 7 15.84 -12.44 -1.27
N VAL A 8 16.12 -13.33 -2.22
CA VAL A 8 16.78 -12.95 -3.49
C VAL A 8 15.92 -11.96 -4.28
N LEU A 9 14.62 -12.20 -4.39
CA LEU A 9 13.71 -11.26 -5.06
C LEU A 9 13.64 -9.91 -4.33
N ALA A 10 13.65 -9.92 -2.99
CA ALA A 10 13.66 -8.70 -2.20
C ALA A 10 14.96 -7.90 -2.42
N LEU A 11 16.11 -8.55 -2.39
CA LEU A 11 17.41 -7.92 -2.68
C LEU A 11 17.43 -7.36 -4.12
N ALA A 12 17.03 -8.14 -5.12
CA ALA A 12 17.02 -7.72 -6.51
C ALA A 12 16.10 -6.50 -6.75
N SER A 13 14.87 -6.54 -6.21
CA SER A 13 13.92 -5.42 -6.34
C SER A 13 14.37 -4.17 -5.58
N CYS A 14 14.95 -4.29 -4.39
CA CYS A 14 15.51 -3.15 -3.65
C CYS A 14 16.72 -2.55 -4.38
N THR A 15 17.62 -3.38 -4.92
CA THR A 15 18.76 -2.89 -5.72
C THR A 15 18.28 -2.18 -6.98
N ALA A 16 17.29 -2.72 -7.69
CA ALA A 16 16.71 -2.08 -8.85
C ALA A 16 16.05 -0.73 -8.49
N ALA A 17 15.28 -0.68 -7.40
CA ALA A 17 14.67 0.57 -6.91
C ALA A 17 15.72 1.61 -6.50
N LEU A 18 16.81 1.18 -5.85
CA LEU A 18 17.94 2.06 -5.48
C LEU A 18 18.59 2.65 -6.73
N LEU A 19 18.97 1.82 -7.70
CA LEU A 19 19.61 2.27 -8.94
C LEU A 19 18.70 3.19 -9.74
N ALA A 20 17.43 2.81 -9.93
CA ALA A 20 16.45 3.66 -10.61
C ALA A 20 16.24 4.99 -9.88
N GLY A 21 16.17 4.98 -8.54
CA GLY A 21 16.05 6.19 -7.73
C GLY A 21 17.28 7.11 -7.89
N LEU A 22 18.49 6.56 -7.83
CA LEU A 22 19.73 7.33 -8.01
C LEU A 22 19.84 7.93 -9.43
N LEU A 23 19.40 7.19 -10.46
CA LEU A 23 19.33 7.72 -11.83
C LEU A 23 18.27 8.81 -11.96
N HIS A 24 17.11 8.61 -11.35
CA HIS A 24 16.02 9.58 -11.37
C HIS A 24 16.40 10.92 -10.72
N LEU A 25 17.30 10.93 -9.72
CA LEU A 25 17.82 12.17 -9.13
C LEU A 25 18.58 13.07 -10.13
N ARG A 26 19.04 12.54 -11.28
CA ARG A 26 19.86 13.30 -12.25
C ARG A 26 19.06 14.10 -13.29
N GLY A 27 17.80 13.77 -13.54
CA GLY A 27 16.95 14.49 -14.51
C GLY A 27 16.03 15.50 -13.81
N ALA A 28 15.50 16.53 -14.47
CA ALA A 28 14.42 17.34 -13.92
C ALA A 28 13.05 16.70 -14.23
N PRO A 29 12.09 16.66 -13.29
CA PRO A 29 10.73 16.25 -13.61
C PRO A 29 10.03 17.33 -14.45
N PRO A 30 8.94 17.01 -15.17
CA PRO A 30 8.09 18.03 -15.79
C PRO A 30 7.57 19.02 -14.73
N THR A 31 7.40 20.29 -15.11
CA THR A 31 6.99 21.36 -14.19
C THR A 31 5.64 21.06 -13.56
N GLY A 32 5.51 21.19 -12.24
CA GLY A 32 4.27 20.95 -11.50
C GLY A 32 3.90 19.46 -11.29
N TYR A 33 4.53 18.54 -12.04
CA TYR A 33 4.23 17.10 -12.01
C TYR A 33 4.47 16.45 -10.63
N SER A 34 5.54 16.88 -9.95
CA SER A 34 6.06 16.21 -8.76
C SER A 34 5.41 16.65 -7.44
N ALA A 35 4.54 17.66 -7.46
CA ALA A 35 4.07 18.33 -6.23
C ALA A 35 3.36 17.40 -5.24
N ILE A 36 2.64 16.40 -5.75
CA ILE A 36 1.89 15.44 -4.93
C ILE A 36 2.73 14.22 -4.51
N PHE A 37 3.87 13.97 -5.15
CA PHE A 37 4.66 12.75 -4.96
C PHE A 37 5.70 12.89 -3.85
N ALA A 38 6.22 11.76 -3.36
CA ALA A 38 7.31 11.75 -2.41
C ALA A 38 8.55 12.48 -2.98
N PRO A 39 9.33 13.17 -2.12
CA PRO A 39 10.62 13.72 -2.54
C PRO A 39 11.49 12.65 -3.20
N ARG A 40 12.21 13.00 -4.26
CA ARG A 40 12.91 12.04 -5.13
C ARG A 40 14.01 11.24 -4.41
N GLY A 41 14.52 11.77 -3.29
CA GLY A 41 15.46 11.08 -2.41
C GLY A 41 14.85 9.96 -1.55
N VAL A 42 13.51 9.90 -1.40
CA VAL A 42 12.85 8.92 -0.53
C VAL A 42 13.09 7.49 -1.01
N VAL A 43 12.92 7.21 -2.31
CA VAL A 43 13.10 5.86 -2.85
C VAL A 43 14.52 5.31 -2.65
N PRO A 44 15.61 6.01 -3.02
CA PRO A 44 16.96 5.48 -2.81
C PRO A 44 17.28 5.31 -1.31
N VAL A 45 16.85 6.22 -0.43
CA VAL A 45 17.04 6.06 1.03
C VAL A 45 16.28 4.85 1.56
N ALA A 46 15.01 4.69 1.17
CA ALA A 46 14.16 3.58 1.58
C ALA A 46 14.71 2.22 1.09
N ALA A 47 15.18 2.17 -0.15
CA ALA A 47 15.78 0.98 -0.74
C ALA A 47 17.10 0.59 -0.06
N ALA A 48 17.97 1.56 0.26
CA ALA A 48 19.19 1.32 1.02
C ALA A 48 18.88 0.77 2.43
N LEU A 49 17.90 1.38 3.12
CA LEU A 49 17.43 0.91 4.42
C LEU A 49 16.86 -0.52 4.33
N ALA A 50 16.10 -0.84 3.29
CA ALA A 50 15.57 -2.17 3.05
C ALA A 50 16.69 -3.20 2.83
N LEU A 51 17.72 -2.88 2.05
CA LEU A 51 18.87 -3.77 1.85
C LEU A 51 19.59 -4.10 3.17
N VAL A 52 19.82 -3.09 4.03
CA VAL A 52 20.38 -3.31 5.37
C VAL A 52 19.48 -4.20 6.21
N ALA A 53 18.18 -3.91 6.24
CA ALA A 53 17.19 -4.70 6.98
C ALA A 53 17.14 -6.15 6.51
N LEU A 54 17.20 -6.40 5.19
CA LEU A 54 17.22 -7.74 4.59
C LEU A 54 18.49 -8.50 4.95
N GLY A 55 19.66 -7.84 4.94
CA GLY A 55 20.92 -8.44 5.39
C GLY A 55 20.88 -8.84 6.87
N LEU A 56 20.27 -8.02 7.72
CA LEU A 56 20.07 -8.34 9.14
C LEU A 56 19.02 -9.44 9.35
N CYS A 57 17.95 -9.48 8.55
CA CYS A 57 16.95 -10.55 8.56
C CYS A 57 17.57 -11.89 8.14
N ALA A 58 18.47 -11.91 7.17
CA ALA A 58 19.21 -13.11 6.76
C ALA A 58 20.06 -13.68 7.90
N ARG A 59 20.55 -12.82 8.79
CA ARG A 59 21.25 -13.18 10.04
C ARG A 59 20.31 -13.46 11.22
N ARG A 60 18.99 -13.51 10.98
CA ARG A 60 17.93 -13.69 12.00
C ARG A 60 17.96 -12.64 13.13
N SER A 61 18.44 -11.44 12.84
CA SER A 61 18.48 -10.36 13.82
C SER A 61 17.11 -9.69 13.98
N ARG A 62 16.70 -9.42 15.23
CA ARG A 62 15.51 -8.62 15.55
C ARG A 62 15.60 -7.19 14.99
N ALA A 63 16.81 -6.66 14.88
CA ALA A 63 17.04 -5.34 14.27
C ALA A 63 16.63 -5.31 12.79
N GLY A 64 16.78 -6.43 12.07
CA GLY A 64 16.32 -6.53 10.69
C GLY A 64 14.80 -6.38 10.57
N VAL A 65 14.05 -6.95 11.51
CA VAL A 65 12.59 -6.79 11.56
C VAL A 65 12.23 -5.35 11.94
N ALA A 66 12.91 -4.78 12.92
CA ALA A 66 12.66 -3.41 13.37
C ALA A 66 12.94 -2.37 12.28
N LEU A 67 13.99 -2.53 11.48
CA LEU A 67 14.34 -1.64 10.36
C LEU A 67 13.52 -1.93 9.09
N GLY A 68 13.07 -3.18 8.90
CA GLY A 68 12.30 -3.56 7.72
C GLY A 68 10.95 -2.85 7.62
N TRP A 69 10.25 -2.65 8.75
CA TRP A 69 8.95 -1.97 8.74
C TRP A 69 9.04 -0.48 8.34
N PRO A 70 9.94 0.35 8.91
CA PRO A 70 10.19 1.69 8.41
C PRO A 70 10.58 1.71 6.93
N ALA A 71 11.43 0.79 6.48
CA ALA A 71 11.81 0.71 5.06
C ALA A 71 10.60 0.45 4.16
N VAL A 72 9.73 -0.49 4.54
CA VAL A 72 8.47 -0.78 3.84
C VAL A 72 7.57 0.45 3.76
N VAL A 73 7.42 1.18 4.87
CA VAL A 73 6.60 2.41 4.91
C VAL A 73 7.14 3.45 3.94
N LEU A 74 8.45 3.70 3.96
CA LEU A 74 9.09 4.64 3.06
C LEU A 74 9.04 4.19 1.59
N LEU A 75 9.12 2.88 1.31
CA LEU A 75 8.96 2.34 -0.04
C LEU A 75 7.51 2.48 -0.55
N PHE A 76 6.50 2.28 0.30
CA PHE A 76 5.11 2.54 -0.06
C PHE A 76 4.83 4.03 -0.28
N TRP A 77 5.44 4.90 0.52
CA TRP A 77 5.39 6.35 0.27
C TRP A 77 6.08 6.73 -1.03
N GLY A 78 7.29 6.22 -1.25
CA GLY A 78 8.07 6.44 -2.47
C GLY A 78 7.46 5.84 -3.73
N SER A 79 6.49 4.93 -3.59
CA SER A 79 5.65 4.39 -4.68
C SER A 79 4.27 5.03 -4.76
N GLY A 80 4.02 6.08 -3.97
CA GLY A 80 2.75 6.77 -3.92
C GLY A 80 2.27 7.24 -5.30
N GLY A 81 0.97 7.10 -5.55
CA GLY A 81 0.32 7.51 -6.79
C GLY A 81 0.67 6.67 -8.03
N LEU A 82 1.20 5.45 -7.85
CA LEU A 82 1.38 4.48 -8.95
C LEU A 82 0.08 4.20 -9.72
N ALA A 83 -1.07 4.19 -9.04
CA ALA A 83 -2.37 4.05 -9.70
C ALA A 83 -2.69 5.25 -10.61
N LEU A 84 -2.35 6.47 -10.17
CA LEU A 84 -2.50 7.69 -10.97
C LEU A 84 -1.63 7.61 -12.21
N GLU A 85 -0.36 7.23 -12.06
CA GLU A 85 0.57 6.99 -13.19
C GLU A 85 0.00 5.98 -14.19
N GLY A 86 -0.64 4.91 -13.71
CA GLY A 86 -1.32 3.94 -14.57
C GLY A 86 -2.44 4.57 -15.39
N PHE A 87 -3.26 5.45 -14.80
CA PHE A 87 -4.27 6.20 -15.54
C PHE A 87 -3.64 7.18 -16.54
N ARG A 88 -2.61 7.94 -16.14
CA ARG A 88 -1.91 8.88 -17.04
C ARG A 88 -1.33 8.15 -18.25
N ALA A 89 -0.65 7.02 -18.02
CA ALA A 89 -0.11 6.18 -19.07
C ALA A 89 -1.21 5.61 -19.97
N PHE A 90 -2.36 5.20 -19.42
CA PHE A 90 -3.50 4.76 -20.21
C PHE A 90 -4.01 5.87 -21.14
N PHE A 91 -4.23 7.09 -20.65
CA PHE A 91 -4.66 8.22 -21.49
C PHE A 91 -3.61 8.59 -22.54
N ALA A 92 -2.33 8.59 -22.17
CA ALA A 92 -1.22 8.87 -23.08
C ALA A 92 -1.16 7.85 -24.23
N VAL A 93 -1.31 6.55 -23.95
CA VAL A 93 -1.21 5.48 -24.95
C VAL A 93 -2.46 5.40 -25.83
N THR A 94 -3.64 5.66 -25.26
CA THR A 94 -4.92 5.57 -26.00
C THR A 94 -5.24 6.83 -26.80
N GLY A 95 -4.61 7.97 -26.48
CA GLY A 95 -4.90 9.25 -27.11
C GLY A 95 -6.27 9.84 -26.72
N ILE A 96 -6.94 9.28 -25.71
CA ILE A 96 -8.18 9.85 -25.17
C ILE A 96 -7.83 11.23 -24.56
N PRO A 97 -8.49 12.32 -24.99
CA PRO A 97 -8.16 13.66 -24.50
C PRO A 97 -8.32 13.77 -22.98
N ALA A 98 -7.21 14.02 -22.28
CA ALA A 98 -7.16 14.26 -20.84
C ALA A 98 -6.32 15.49 -20.46
N GLY A 99 -5.93 16.31 -21.45
CA GLY A 99 -5.08 17.48 -21.24
C GLY A 99 -3.75 17.13 -20.56
N GLU A 100 -3.31 17.99 -19.63
CA GLU A 100 -2.08 17.81 -18.85
C GLU A 100 -2.10 16.54 -17.96
N PHE A 101 -3.27 15.95 -17.69
CA PHE A 101 -3.34 14.69 -16.95
C PHE A 101 -2.72 13.51 -17.72
N ALA A 102 -2.63 13.57 -19.05
CA ALA A 102 -2.00 12.53 -19.85
C ALA A 102 -0.46 12.58 -19.85
N GLU A 103 0.17 13.56 -19.21
CA GLU A 103 1.63 13.63 -19.13
C GLU A 103 2.16 12.50 -18.22
N VAL A 104 3.27 11.86 -18.63
CA VAL A 104 3.88 10.76 -17.87
C VAL A 104 5.36 11.03 -17.64
N ASP A 105 5.76 11.15 -16.37
CA ASP A 105 7.16 11.08 -15.95
C ASP A 105 7.61 9.62 -15.96
N VAL A 106 8.01 9.12 -17.13
CA VAL A 106 8.40 7.72 -17.32
C VAL A 106 9.50 7.29 -16.32
N PRO A 107 10.61 8.04 -16.13
CA PRO A 107 11.59 7.72 -15.09
C PRO A 107 10.97 7.61 -13.70
N GLY A 108 10.18 8.59 -13.29
CA GLY A 108 9.52 8.56 -11.98
C GLY A 108 8.51 7.42 -11.85
N MET A 109 7.74 7.11 -12.89
CA MET A 109 6.82 5.97 -12.92
C MET A 109 7.56 4.65 -12.72
N VAL A 110 8.68 4.44 -13.43
CA VAL A 110 9.53 3.25 -13.27
C VAL A 110 10.09 3.16 -11.85
N THR A 111 10.62 4.26 -11.31
CA THR A 111 11.13 4.28 -9.93
C THR A 111 10.04 3.92 -8.91
N ARG A 112 8.83 4.46 -9.06
CA ARG A 112 7.68 4.15 -8.18
C ARG A 112 7.21 2.71 -8.31
N ALA A 113 7.16 2.17 -9.53
CA ALA A 113 6.80 0.77 -9.76
C ALA A 113 7.82 -0.19 -9.10
N LEU A 114 9.12 0.09 -9.24
CA LEU A 114 10.18 -0.68 -8.59
C LEU A 114 10.12 -0.54 -7.07
N ALA A 115 9.82 0.65 -6.54
CA ALA A 115 9.63 0.86 -5.10
C ALA A 115 8.43 0.06 -4.55
N ALA A 116 7.31 -0.01 -5.28
CA ALA A 116 6.16 -0.84 -4.88
C ALA A 116 6.51 -2.33 -4.86
N LEU A 117 7.23 -2.82 -5.88
CA LEU A 117 7.70 -4.20 -5.93
C LEU A 117 8.65 -4.49 -4.75
N ALA A 118 9.60 -3.59 -4.49
CA ALA A 118 10.52 -3.69 -3.36
C ALA A 118 9.78 -3.66 -2.01
N ALA A 119 8.71 -2.86 -1.87
CA ALA A 119 7.89 -2.83 -0.67
C ALA A 119 7.23 -4.20 -0.42
N VAL A 120 6.59 -4.78 -1.44
CA VAL A 120 5.91 -6.08 -1.34
C VAL A 120 6.88 -7.21 -0.98
N THR A 121 8.02 -7.30 -1.66
CA THR A 121 9.02 -8.34 -1.41
C THR A 121 9.70 -8.17 -0.05
N THR A 122 9.91 -6.93 0.39
CA THR A 122 10.43 -6.62 1.73
C THR A 122 9.41 -6.97 2.80
N VAL A 123 8.13 -6.63 2.64
CA VAL A 123 7.06 -7.06 3.56
C VAL A 123 7.08 -8.57 3.74
N LEU A 124 7.12 -9.34 2.66
CA LEU A 124 7.13 -10.80 2.72
C LEU A 124 8.32 -11.33 3.53
N THR A 125 9.51 -10.76 3.34
CA THR A 125 10.74 -11.18 4.01
C THR A 125 10.76 -10.77 5.48
N THR A 126 10.42 -9.51 5.77
CA THR A 126 10.30 -8.97 7.13
C THR A 126 9.21 -9.69 7.93
N TRP A 127 8.09 -10.03 7.30
CA TRP A 127 7.01 -10.81 7.92
C TRP A 127 7.47 -12.23 8.27
N ASP A 128 8.13 -12.93 7.35
CA ASP A 128 8.66 -14.28 7.61
C ASP A 128 9.70 -14.26 8.76
N ALA A 129 10.59 -13.26 8.78
CA ALA A 129 11.59 -13.09 9.84
C ALA A 129 10.93 -12.78 11.21
N ALA A 130 9.95 -11.86 11.23
CA ALA A 130 9.19 -11.53 12.44
C ALA A 130 8.46 -12.74 13.00
N ARG A 131 7.92 -13.60 12.14
CA ARG A 131 7.25 -14.83 12.54
C ARG A 131 8.19 -15.87 13.09
N ALA A 132 9.34 -16.06 12.47
CA ALA A 132 10.35 -16.98 12.99
C ALA A 132 10.81 -16.61 14.41
N ALA A 133 10.73 -15.33 14.76
CA ALA A 133 11.05 -14.82 16.09
C ALA A 133 9.89 -14.87 17.11
N ARG A 134 8.65 -15.23 16.72
CA ARG A 134 7.49 -15.27 17.62
C ARG A 134 7.27 -16.67 18.21
N PRO A 135 7.14 -16.82 19.54
CA PRO A 135 6.60 -18.05 20.13
C PRO A 135 5.12 -18.23 19.72
N VAL A 136 4.70 -19.50 19.62
CA VAL A 136 3.37 -20.07 19.29
C VAL A 136 2.32 -19.10 18.70
N ALA A 137 1.83 -19.42 17.49
CA ALA A 137 0.82 -18.66 16.77
C ALA A 137 -0.41 -18.35 17.65
N ALA A 138 -0.60 -17.07 17.99
CA ALA A 138 -1.79 -16.59 18.65
C ALA A 138 -3.04 -16.84 17.76
N PRO A 139 -4.22 -17.02 18.36
CA PRO A 139 -5.48 -17.19 17.62
C PRO A 139 -5.68 -16.06 16.59
N GLY A 140 -6.33 -16.44 15.48
CA GLY A 140 -6.54 -15.59 14.31
C GLY A 140 -7.10 -14.22 14.70
N ARG A 141 -6.34 -13.16 14.40
CA ARG A 141 -6.71 -11.78 14.73
C ARG A 141 -7.84 -11.32 13.84
N ARG A 142 -9.01 -11.04 14.42
CA ARG A 142 -10.20 -10.56 13.68
C ARG A 142 -10.18 -9.06 13.37
N TRP A 143 -9.27 -8.29 13.96
CA TRP A 143 -9.19 -6.83 13.76
C TRP A 143 -9.11 -6.39 12.28
N PRO A 144 -8.38 -7.07 11.36
CA PRO A 144 -8.28 -6.60 9.98
C PRO A 144 -9.64 -6.60 9.29
N ARG A 145 -10.49 -7.57 9.61
CA ARG A 145 -11.87 -7.63 9.11
C ARG A 145 -12.66 -6.40 9.55
N TYR A 146 -12.68 -6.12 10.85
CA TYR A 146 -13.49 -5.02 11.39
C TYR A 146 -12.98 -3.65 10.94
N VAL A 147 -11.67 -3.44 10.94
CA VAL A 147 -11.08 -2.18 10.48
C VAL A 147 -11.35 -1.95 9.00
N ALA A 148 -11.11 -2.93 8.14
CA ALA A 148 -11.37 -2.77 6.71
C ALA A 148 -12.86 -2.50 6.44
N LEU A 149 -13.78 -3.25 7.06
CA LEU A 149 -15.22 -3.04 6.87
C LEU A 149 -15.67 -1.66 7.35
N ALA A 150 -15.20 -1.23 8.53
CA ALA A 150 -15.53 0.08 9.05
C ALA A 150 -14.98 1.20 8.15
N MET A 151 -13.76 1.05 7.64
CA MET A 151 -13.11 2.05 6.80
C MET A 151 -13.61 2.04 5.35
N CYS A 152 -14.33 0.99 4.92
CA CYS A 152 -14.97 0.96 3.61
C CYS A 152 -16.24 1.82 3.51
N VAL A 153 -16.75 2.35 4.61
CA VAL A 153 -18.02 3.10 4.64
C VAL A 153 -17.85 4.60 4.43
N PRO A 154 -16.93 5.32 5.11
CA PRO A 154 -16.95 6.79 5.15
C PRO A 154 -16.90 7.46 3.79
N TYR A 155 -15.99 7.02 2.91
CA TYR A 155 -15.80 7.68 1.61
C TYR A 155 -16.95 7.42 0.62
N PRO A 156 -17.41 6.18 0.39
CA PRO A 156 -18.62 5.95 -0.41
C PRO A 156 -19.86 6.66 0.15
N SER A 157 -20.03 6.71 1.48
CA SER A 157 -21.14 7.46 2.09
C SER A 157 -21.04 8.96 1.84
N LEU A 158 -19.83 9.55 1.93
CA LEU A 158 -19.60 10.96 1.63
C LEU A 158 -19.93 11.28 0.16
N LYS A 159 -19.49 10.42 -0.76
CA LYS A 159 -19.81 10.55 -2.19
C LYS A 159 -21.30 10.43 -2.47
N LEU A 160 -21.99 9.46 -1.86
CA LEU A 160 -23.45 9.34 -1.97
C LEU A 160 -24.17 10.57 -1.39
N TYR A 161 -23.69 11.11 -0.26
CA TYR A 161 -24.24 12.33 0.32
C TYR A 161 -24.11 13.53 -0.64
N TRP A 162 -22.94 13.74 -1.25
CA TRP A 162 -22.76 14.81 -2.23
C TRP A 162 -23.62 14.63 -3.49
N TRP A 163 -23.75 13.39 -3.97
CA TRP A 163 -24.63 13.06 -5.08
C TRP A 163 -26.10 13.37 -4.77
N LEU A 164 -26.56 13.10 -3.55
CA LEU A 164 -27.92 13.41 -3.08
C LEU A 164 -28.15 14.90 -2.76
N GLY A 165 -27.24 15.79 -3.15
CA GLY A 165 -27.38 17.24 -2.93
C GLY A 165 -26.74 17.77 -1.66
N GLY A 166 -26.03 16.93 -0.91
CA GLY A 166 -25.23 17.35 0.24
C GLY A 166 -24.16 18.39 -0.12
N THR A 167 -23.93 19.34 0.80
CA THR A 167 -23.01 20.47 0.59
C THR A 167 -21.88 20.54 1.61
N PHE A 168 -21.94 19.77 2.70
CA PHE A 168 -20.90 19.78 3.72
C PHE A 168 -19.53 19.41 3.14
N GLY A 169 -18.57 20.32 3.29
CA GLY A 169 -17.19 20.20 2.79
C GLY A 169 -17.09 19.89 1.29
N ARG A 170 -18.09 20.34 0.51
CA ARG A 170 -18.12 20.19 -0.94
C ARG A 170 -17.45 21.42 -1.60
N PRO A 171 -16.49 21.23 -2.52
CA PRO A 171 -16.02 22.32 -3.37
C PRO A 171 -17.19 22.84 -4.23
N GLY A 172 -17.37 24.16 -4.34
CA GLY A 172 -18.47 24.74 -5.10
C GLY A 172 -18.49 24.31 -6.58
N GLY A 173 -19.69 24.21 -7.18
CA GLY A 173 -19.87 24.13 -8.63
C GLY A 173 -19.73 22.76 -9.33
N HIS A 174 -19.52 21.65 -8.60
CA HIS A 174 -19.41 20.32 -9.23
C HIS A 174 -20.74 19.58 -9.29
N ALA A 175 -21.23 19.20 -10.47
CA ALA A 175 -22.27 18.18 -10.64
C ALA A 175 -21.62 16.79 -10.67
N GLU A 176 -21.64 16.07 -9.55
CA GLU A 176 -21.13 14.69 -9.52
C GLU A 176 -22.20 13.73 -10.09
N GLY A 177 -21.76 12.82 -10.96
CA GLY A 177 -22.58 11.65 -11.32
C GLY A 177 -22.76 10.71 -10.13
N VAL A 178 -23.58 9.67 -10.31
CA VAL A 178 -23.74 8.63 -9.29
C VAL A 178 -22.37 7.97 -9.00
N PRO A 179 -21.94 7.80 -7.74
CA PRO A 179 -20.60 7.31 -7.40
C PRO A 179 -20.49 5.78 -7.48
N TRP A 180 -20.92 5.21 -8.60
CA TRP A 180 -20.96 3.75 -8.80
C TRP A 180 -19.60 3.10 -8.66
N MET A 181 -18.55 3.76 -9.16
CA MET A 181 -17.20 3.22 -9.12
C MET A 181 -16.64 3.16 -7.71
N GLU A 182 -16.84 4.22 -6.91
CA GLU A 182 -16.42 4.26 -5.51
C GLU A 182 -17.15 3.21 -4.69
N VAL A 183 -18.48 3.12 -4.84
CA VAL A 183 -19.28 2.11 -4.13
C VAL A 183 -18.83 0.71 -4.52
N ALA A 184 -18.66 0.41 -5.81
CA ALA A 184 -18.23 -0.90 -6.29
C ALA A 184 -16.81 -1.24 -5.82
N LEU A 185 -15.88 -0.29 -5.85
CA LEU A 185 -14.50 -0.48 -5.41
C LEU A 185 -14.44 -0.86 -3.92
N PHE A 186 -15.12 -0.10 -3.07
CA PHE A 186 -15.11 -0.33 -1.63
C PHE A 186 -15.91 -1.57 -1.21
N ALA A 187 -17.03 -1.86 -1.90
CA ALA A 187 -17.75 -3.11 -1.74
C ALA A 187 -16.87 -4.31 -2.13
N THR A 188 -16.12 -4.21 -3.24
CA THR A 188 -15.17 -5.26 -3.64
C THR A 188 -14.08 -5.45 -2.60
N GLY A 189 -13.50 -4.36 -2.08
CA GLY A 189 -12.53 -4.42 -0.97
C GLY A 189 -13.09 -5.11 0.28
N ALA A 190 -14.35 -4.80 0.64
CA ALA A 190 -15.05 -5.44 1.74
C ALA A 190 -15.27 -6.96 1.50
N LEU A 191 -15.64 -7.35 0.27
CA LEU A 191 -15.79 -8.76 -0.09
C LEU A 191 -14.45 -9.50 -0.06
N VAL A 192 -13.37 -8.89 -0.53
CA VAL A 192 -12.04 -9.49 -0.50
C VAL A 192 -11.56 -9.69 0.94
N VAL A 193 -11.71 -8.71 1.84
CA VAL A 193 -11.32 -8.89 3.25
C VAL A 193 -12.19 -9.94 3.96
N LEU A 194 -13.49 -10.00 3.66
CA LEU A 194 -14.37 -11.05 4.17
C LEU A 194 -13.93 -12.43 3.67
N GLY A 195 -13.58 -12.55 2.39
CA GLY A 195 -13.07 -13.79 1.82
C GLY A 195 -11.72 -14.23 2.41
N LEU A 196 -10.80 -13.28 2.60
CA LEU A 196 -9.47 -13.53 3.19
C LEU A 196 -9.52 -13.86 4.69
N THR A 197 -10.51 -13.36 5.42
CA THR A 197 -10.67 -13.61 6.86
C THR A 197 -11.71 -14.69 7.18
N GLY A 198 -12.41 -15.18 6.17
CA GLY A 198 -13.43 -16.21 6.27
C GLY A 198 -12.96 -17.61 5.84
N PRO A 199 -13.89 -18.58 5.76
CA PRO A 199 -13.57 -19.96 5.38
C PRO A 199 -13.05 -20.08 3.93
N TRP A 200 -13.38 -19.13 3.05
CA TRP A 200 -12.91 -19.15 1.66
C TRP A 200 -11.40 -18.95 1.52
N ALA A 201 -10.74 -18.44 2.55
CA ALA A 201 -9.29 -18.25 2.61
C ALA A 201 -8.48 -19.56 2.50
N THR A 202 -9.11 -20.73 2.73
CA THR A 202 -8.47 -22.04 2.61
C THR A 202 -8.89 -22.81 1.35
N GLY A 203 -9.97 -22.38 0.68
CA GLY A 203 -10.59 -23.08 -0.46
C GLY A 203 -9.96 -22.82 -1.84
N ARG A 204 -10.71 -23.16 -2.89
CA ARG A 204 -10.31 -23.03 -4.30
C ARG A 204 -10.10 -21.57 -4.75
N LEU A 205 -10.84 -20.63 -4.17
CA LEU A 205 -10.75 -19.20 -4.48
C LEU A 205 -9.53 -18.51 -3.86
N ARG A 206 -8.77 -19.19 -3.01
CA ARG A 206 -7.65 -18.60 -2.28
C ARG A 206 -6.61 -17.91 -3.16
N PRO A 207 -6.14 -18.47 -4.29
CA PRO A 207 -5.14 -17.77 -5.13
C PRO A 207 -5.67 -16.43 -5.65
N LEU A 208 -6.93 -16.39 -6.06
CA LEU A 208 -7.61 -15.17 -6.51
C LEU A 208 -7.75 -14.16 -5.36
N LEU A 209 -8.19 -14.61 -4.19
CA LEU A 209 -8.32 -13.76 -3.00
C LEU A 209 -6.97 -13.18 -2.56
N LEU A 210 -5.89 -13.98 -2.62
CA LEU A 210 -4.54 -13.51 -2.31
C LEU A 210 -4.03 -12.51 -3.34
N ALA A 211 -4.27 -12.75 -4.63
CA ALA A 211 -3.92 -11.80 -5.67
C ALA A 211 -4.68 -10.47 -5.50
N ALA A 212 -6.00 -10.54 -5.29
CA ALA A 212 -6.83 -9.38 -5.00
C ALA A 212 -6.40 -8.65 -3.73
N GLY A 213 -6.04 -9.40 -2.68
CA GLY A 213 -5.52 -8.86 -1.43
C GLY A 213 -4.23 -8.07 -1.61
N TRP A 214 -3.25 -8.63 -2.33
CA TRP A 214 -1.98 -7.96 -2.63
C TRP A 214 -2.16 -6.73 -3.52
N LEU A 215 -2.96 -6.86 -4.59
CA LEU A 215 -3.23 -5.75 -5.51
C LEU A 215 -3.97 -4.63 -4.79
N GLY A 216 -5.07 -4.95 -4.11
CA GLY A 216 -5.88 -4.01 -3.36
C GLY A 216 -5.09 -3.33 -2.24
N SER A 217 -4.29 -4.09 -1.47
CA SER A 217 -3.48 -3.48 -0.41
C SER A 217 -2.40 -2.57 -0.98
N THR A 218 -1.75 -2.96 -2.07
CA THR A 218 -0.70 -2.14 -2.70
C THR A 218 -1.29 -0.85 -3.26
N ALA A 219 -2.41 -0.92 -3.96
CA ALA A 219 -3.11 0.27 -4.47
C ALA A 219 -3.56 1.19 -3.33
N ALA A 220 -4.18 0.64 -2.29
CA ALA A 220 -4.67 1.43 -1.16
C ALA A 220 -3.54 2.03 -0.31
N LEU A 221 -2.46 1.28 -0.06
CA LEU A 221 -1.29 1.75 0.68
C LEU A 221 -0.55 2.83 -0.10
N THR A 222 -0.33 2.68 -1.41
CA THR A 222 0.35 3.71 -2.21
C THR A 222 -0.47 5.00 -2.29
N MET A 223 -1.79 4.92 -2.49
CA MET A 223 -2.65 6.10 -2.52
C MET A 223 -2.80 6.76 -1.15
N GLY A 224 -2.96 5.98 -0.09
CA GLY A 224 -3.03 6.49 1.28
C GLY A 224 -1.72 7.10 1.76
N ALA A 225 -0.59 6.46 1.45
CA ALA A 225 0.75 6.95 1.80
C ALA A 225 1.10 8.24 1.07
N LEU A 226 0.73 8.36 -0.21
CA LEU A 226 0.88 9.60 -0.99
C LEU A 226 0.28 10.79 -0.23
N MET A 227 -0.96 10.65 0.23
CA MET A 227 -1.64 11.73 0.94
C MET A 227 -1.10 11.96 2.35
N LEU A 228 -1.00 10.90 3.16
CA LEU A 228 -0.61 11.06 4.56
C LEU A 228 0.79 11.66 4.67
N PHE A 229 1.77 11.06 3.99
CA PHE A 229 3.14 11.53 4.06
C PHE A 229 3.37 12.79 3.23
N GLY A 230 2.59 13.02 2.17
CA GLY A 230 2.56 14.31 1.47
C GLY A 230 2.11 15.44 2.38
N THR A 231 1.03 15.23 3.15
CA THR A 231 0.51 16.18 4.14
C THR A 231 1.49 16.38 5.29
N LEU A 232 2.09 15.30 5.81
CA LEU A 232 3.14 15.42 6.84
C LEU A 232 4.36 16.18 6.30
N GLY A 233 4.78 15.91 5.06
CA GLY A 233 5.84 16.65 4.39
C GLY A 233 5.51 18.14 4.27
N GLN A 234 4.27 18.47 3.94
CA GLN A 234 3.76 19.85 3.89
C GLN A 234 3.81 20.54 5.24
N LEU A 235 3.30 19.88 6.28
CA LEU A 235 3.30 20.40 7.65
C LEU A 235 4.72 20.61 8.21
N LEU A 236 5.68 19.82 7.74
CA LEU A 236 7.10 19.96 8.08
C LEU A 236 7.85 20.93 7.17
N GLY A 237 7.19 21.56 6.19
CA GLY A 237 7.82 22.49 5.24
C GLY A 237 8.77 21.82 4.23
N LEU A 238 8.67 20.49 4.05
CA LEU A 238 9.51 19.72 3.14
C LEU A 238 8.97 19.71 1.70
N THR A 239 7.66 19.89 1.52
CA THR A 239 6.99 19.89 0.22
C THR A 239 5.84 20.89 0.20
N ALA A 240 5.39 21.30 -1.00
CA ALA A 240 4.17 22.10 -1.15
C ALA A 240 2.91 21.32 -0.73
N GLY A 241 2.98 19.99 -0.80
CA GLY A 241 1.97 19.08 -0.29
C GLY A 241 0.73 18.96 -1.17
N PRO A 242 -0.14 17.98 -0.86
CA PRO A 242 -1.31 17.69 -1.67
C PRO A 242 -2.62 18.28 -1.11
N VAL A 243 -2.58 18.97 0.03
CA VAL A 243 -3.79 19.48 0.69
C VAL A 243 -3.73 21.00 0.83
N ASP A 244 -4.82 21.68 0.51
CA ASP A 244 -5.01 23.06 0.93
C ASP A 244 -5.34 23.10 2.43
N LEU A 245 -4.37 23.53 3.25
CA LEU A 245 -4.52 23.58 4.70
C LEU A 245 -5.46 24.70 5.16
N ASP A 246 -5.73 25.68 4.29
CA ASP A 246 -6.61 26.82 4.58
C ASP A 246 -8.07 26.56 4.17
N ALA A 247 -8.35 25.40 3.55
CA ALA A 247 -9.69 25.02 3.06
C ALA A 247 -10.67 24.54 4.16
N GLY A 248 -10.32 24.69 5.44
CA GLY A 248 -11.20 24.42 6.58
C GLY A 248 -11.71 22.98 6.66
N ALA A 249 -13.04 22.79 6.63
CA ALA A 249 -13.65 21.45 6.77
C ALA A 249 -13.28 20.48 5.64
N ILE A 250 -12.96 21.00 4.44
CA ILE A 250 -12.56 20.20 3.28
C ILE A 250 -11.26 19.45 3.57
N THR A 251 -10.29 20.13 4.19
CA THR A 251 -9.00 19.56 4.62
C THR A 251 -9.21 18.33 5.51
N GLY A 252 -10.15 18.42 6.46
CA GLY A 252 -10.51 17.30 7.36
C GLY A 252 -11.15 16.13 6.63
N LEU A 253 -12.05 16.38 5.68
CA LEU A 253 -12.68 15.33 4.87
C LEU A 253 -11.70 14.63 3.93
N VAL A 254 -10.77 15.39 3.34
CA VAL A 254 -9.67 14.86 2.53
C VAL A 254 -8.80 13.96 3.40
N ALA A 255 -8.35 14.42 4.56
CA ALA A 255 -7.55 13.63 5.50
C ALA A 255 -8.28 12.35 5.94
N LEU A 256 -9.57 12.43 6.27
CA LEU A 256 -10.38 11.26 6.65
C LEU A 256 -10.49 10.26 5.49
N THR A 257 -10.72 10.76 4.28
CA THR A 257 -10.82 9.93 3.07
C THR A 257 -9.52 9.17 2.85
N TYR A 258 -8.40 9.85 2.70
CA TYR A 258 -7.15 9.14 2.42
C TYR A 258 -6.63 8.33 3.63
N GLY A 259 -6.96 8.75 4.85
CA GLY A 259 -6.75 7.97 6.06
C GLY A 259 -7.51 6.65 6.03
N SER A 260 -8.77 6.63 5.55
CA SER A 260 -9.54 5.41 5.40
C SER A 260 -8.92 4.48 4.35
N TRP A 261 -8.46 5.01 3.21
CA TRP A 261 -7.74 4.23 2.20
C TRP A 261 -6.49 3.59 2.77
N LEU A 262 -5.68 4.34 3.53
CA LEU A 262 -4.48 3.80 4.17
C LEU A 262 -4.82 2.67 5.15
N LEU A 263 -5.83 2.87 5.99
CA LEU A 263 -6.26 1.87 6.97
C LEU A 263 -6.86 0.62 6.31
N VAL A 264 -7.63 0.78 5.23
CA VAL A 264 -8.09 -0.34 4.40
C VAL A 264 -6.89 -1.09 3.83
N GLY A 265 -5.88 -0.39 3.29
CA GLY A 265 -4.67 -1.01 2.77
C GLY A 265 -3.90 -1.82 3.82
N VAL A 266 -3.72 -1.27 5.02
CA VAL A 266 -3.07 -1.95 6.16
C VAL A 266 -3.86 -3.18 6.59
N ALA A 267 -5.18 -3.05 6.74
CA ALA A 267 -6.05 -4.13 7.14
C ALA A 267 -6.09 -5.26 6.08
N LEU A 268 -6.16 -4.90 4.80
CA LEU A 268 -6.16 -5.85 3.70
C LEU A 268 -4.82 -6.57 3.57
N LEU A 269 -3.69 -5.85 3.75
CA LEU A 269 -2.37 -6.46 3.81
C LEU A 269 -2.27 -7.47 4.96
N ALA A 270 -2.71 -7.08 6.16
CA ALA A 270 -2.70 -7.96 7.33
C ALA A 270 -3.57 -9.21 7.12
N ALA A 271 -4.77 -9.05 6.54
CA ALA A 271 -5.64 -10.17 6.18
C ALA A 271 -4.99 -11.10 5.14
N THR A 272 -4.34 -10.52 4.14
CA THR A 272 -3.62 -11.27 3.08
C THR A 272 -2.48 -12.09 3.67
N LEU A 273 -1.65 -11.50 4.53
CA LEU A 273 -0.56 -12.21 5.21
C LEU A 273 -1.07 -13.32 6.13
N GLN A 274 -2.16 -13.09 6.86
CA GLN A 274 -2.78 -14.13 7.70
C GLN A 274 -3.35 -15.29 6.87
N ALA A 275 -4.03 -14.99 5.76
CA ALA A 275 -4.53 -16.01 4.82
C ALA A 275 -3.40 -16.80 4.14
N GLN A 276 -2.25 -16.16 3.89
CA GLN A 276 -1.04 -16.85 3.42
C GLN A 276 -0.54 -17.87 4.45
N ASP A 277 -0.64 -17.52 5.73
CA ASP A 277 -0.09 -18.29 6.84
C ASP A 277 -0.97 -19.47 7.26
N ALA A 278 -2.29 -19.35 7.09
CA ALA A 278 -3.27 -20.40 7.41
C ALA A 278 -3.04 -21.75 6.68
N ARG A 279 -2.18 -21.79 5.66
CA ARG A 279 -1.81 -23.03 4.93
C ARG A 279 -0.53 -23.71 5.40
N ARG A 280 0.28 -23.12 6.29
CA ARG A 280 1.51 -23.81 6.71
C ARG A 280 1.12 -24.92 7.69
N PRO A 281 1.23 -26.22 7.31
CA PRO A 281 0.91 -27.31 8.22
C PRO A 281 1.72 -27.15 9.50
N VAL A 282 1.06 -27.35 10.64
CA VAL A 282 1.72 -27.54 11.93
C VAL A 282 2.60 -28.77 11.74
N GLY A 283 3.91 -28.59 11.59
CA GLY A 283 4.82 -29.70 11.29
C GLY A 283 4.67 -30.83 12.33
N PRO A 284 4.90 -32.10 11.94
CA PRO A 284 4.71 -33.28 12.80
C PRO A 284 5.46 -33.20 14.15
N ALA A 285 6.53 -32.40 14.23
CA ALA A 285 7.26 -32.12 15.47
C ALA A 285 6.39 -31.49 16.59
N ARG A 286 5.22 -30.93 16.28
CA ARG A 286 4.27 -30.40 17.28
C ARG A 286 3.20 -31.39 17.73
N LEU A 287 3.02 -32.52 17.03
CA LEU A 287 2.14 -33.60 17.48
C LEU A 287 2.86 -34.53 18.47
N ALA A 288 4.19 -34.63 18.39
CA ALA A 288 4.98 -35.44 19.31
C ALA A 288 5.02 -34.91 20.76
N VAL A 289 4.75 -33.61 20.98
CA VAL A 289 4.75 -33.00 22.33
C VAL A 289 3.42 -33.20 23.05
N VAL A 290 2.34 -33.52 22.34
CA VAL A 290 0.99 -33.68 22.92
C VAL A 290 0.67 -35.15 23.21
N GLY A 291 1.46 -36.10 22.72
CA GLY A 291 1.26 -37.54 22.91
C GLY A 291 2.17 -38.24 23.92
N ALA A 292 2.94 -37.49 24.72
CA ALA A 292 3.92 -38.03 25.68
C ALA A 292 3.64 -37.61 27.14
N GLY A 293 2.36 -37.38 27.48
CA GLY A 293 1.90 -37.09 28.84
C GLY A 293 0.95 -38.17 29.32
#